data_AF-A0A3M8V9S9-F1
#
_entry.id   AF-A0A3M8V9S9-F1
#
_cell.length_a   1.000
_cell.length_b   1.000
_cell.length_c   1.000
_cell.angle_alpha   90.00
_cell.angle_beta   90.00
_cell.angle_gamma   90.00
#
_symmetry.space_group_name_H-M   'P 1'
#
loop_
_entity.id
_entity.type
_entity.pdbx_description
1 polymer ?
#
loop_
_entity_poly.entity_id
_entity_poly.type
_entity_poly.pdbx_seq_one_letter_code
_entity_poly.pdbx_strand_id
1 'polypeptide(L)'
;MPPAVARLPRNRAGRPVPGNIAWYEADDDGSILVTRNDELGGHITCPCTPGRGTPRFGEQCSDRQRQLMVQRRCGLCTQAIEPTAQLVFIGESDARYYLGPPLHPLCAAYALQVCPVLHAEGERIEVALTQSYALAEDRITAVSADGALRRSAFPFGDLGAHHLAVLEFYLAFPDAPERLTAPTWLAQHDLKLLP
;
A
#
# COMPACT_ATOMS: atom_id res chain seq x y z
N MET A 1 -8.72 8.68 -16.85
CA MET A 1 -8.73 7.86 -15.59
C MET A 1 -9.06 6.39 -15.90
N PRO A 2 -8.41 5.37 -15.29
CA PRO A 2 -8.73 3.96 -15.57
C PRO A 2 -10.17 3.59 -15.18
N PRO A 3 -10.91 2.78 -15.96
CA PRO A 3 -12.32 2.44 -15.67
C PRO A 3 -12.56 1.81 -14.30
N ALA A 4 -11.63 0.96 -13.84
CA ALA A 4 -11.73 0.36 -12.52
C ALA A 4 -11.58 1.39 -11.38
N VAL A 5 -10.74 2.40 -11.57
CA VAL A 5 -10.55 3.51 -10.62
C VAL A 5 -11.78 4.41 -10.58
N ALA A 6 -12.44 4.63 -11.73
CA ALA A 6 -13.65 5.44 -11.83
C ALA A 6 -14.83 4.92 -10.98
N ARG A 7 -14.84 3.61 -10.70
CA ARG A 7 -15.88 2.91 -9.90
C ARG A 7 -15.60 2.88 -8.40
N LEU A 8 -14.45 3.40 -7.95
CA LEU A 8 -14.12 3.41 -6.53
C LEU A 8 -15.04 4.37 -5.75
N PRO A 9 -15.23 4.14 -4.43
CA PRO A 9 -15.84 5.13 -3.55
C PRO A 9 -15.14 6.49 -3.68
N ARG A 10 -15.89 7.57 -3.51
CA ARG A 10 -15.40 8.94 -3.70
C ARG A 10 -15.39 9.69 -2.39
N ASN A 11 -14.42 10.60 -2.23
CA ASN A 11 -14.43 11.56 -1.13
C ASN A 11 -15.46 12.67 -1.39
N ARG A 12 -15.62 13.61 -0.44
CA ARG A 12 -16.55 14.75 -0.57
C ARG A 12 -16.26 15.67 -1.76
N ALA A 13 -15.01 15.69 -2.24
CA ALA A 13 -14.61 16.45 -3.44
C ALA A 13 -14.80 15.66 -4.75
N GLY A 14 -15.49 14.50 -4.71
CA GLY A 14 -15.77 13.67 -5.87
C GLY A 14 -14.55 12.89 -6.40
N ARG A 15 -13.41 12.89 -5.70
CA ARG A 15 -12.20 12.16 -6.13
C ARG A 15 -12.28 10.69 -5.72
N PRO A 16 -11.89 9.74 -6.58
CA PRO A 16 -11.84 8.33 -6.22
C PRO A 16 -10.83 8.11 -5.09
N VAL A 17 -11.16 7.23 -4.16
CA VAL A 17 -10.33 6.88 -3.01
C VAL A 17 -9.66 5.53 -3.28
N PRO A 18 -8.32 5.43 -3.22
CA PRO A 18 -7.62 4.17 -3.40
C PRO A 18 -8.10 3.07 -2.46
N GLY A 19 -8.08 1.83 -2.95
CA GLY A 19 -8.61 0.67 -2.25
C GLY A 19 -7.97 0.35 -0.90
N ASN A 20 -6.71 0.75 -0.70
CA ASN A 20 -5.96 0.57 0.55
C ASN A 20 -6.08 1.72 1.55
N ILE A 21 -6.79 2.81 1.24
CA ILE A 21 -6.96 3.94 2.16
C ILE A 21 -7.94 3.60 3.29
N ALA A 22 -7.59 4.01 4.51
CA ALA A 22 -8.45 3.88 5.68
C ALA A 22 -9.58 4.92 5.72
N TRP A 23 -10.72 4.53 6.31
CA TRP A 23 -11.93 5.34 6.43
C TRP A 23 -12.35 5.46 7.89
N TYR A 24 -12.66 6.68 8.33
CA TYR A 24 -12.92 6.97 9.74
C TYR A 24 -14.29 7.63 9.90
N GLU A 25 -15.12 7.09 10.79
CA GLU A 25 -16.38 7.70 11.20
C GLU A 25 -16.13 8.83 12.22
N ALA A 26 -17.16 9.59 12.57
CA ALA A 26 -17.00 10.81 13.38
C ALA A 26 -16.65 10.51 14.85
N ASP A 27 -16.95 9.31 15.32
CA ASP A 27 -16.71 8.78 16.66
C ASP A 27 -15.38 8.01 16.78
N ASP A 28 -14.61 7.91 15.70
CA ASP A 28 -13.30 7.28 15.72
C ASP A 28 -12.28 8.19 16.41
N ASP A 29 -11.78 7.76 17.57
CA ASP A 29 -10.81 8.47 18.39
C ASP A 29 -9.36 8.34 17.89
N GLY A 30 -9.14 7.63 16.79
CA GLY A 30 -7.82 7.37 16.23
C GLY A 30 -7.01 6.34 17.01
N SER A 31 -7.64 5.60 17.93
CA SER A 31 -6.96 4.54 18.66
C SER A 31 -6.52 3.40 17.74
N ILE A 32 -5.34 2.87 18.00
CA ILE A 32 -4.81 1.68 17.31
C ILE A 32 -5.44 0.46 17.98
N LEU A 33 -6.25 -0.29 17.23
CA LEU A 33 -6.82 -1.54 17.71
C LEU A 33 -5.84 -2.68 17.47
N VAL A 34 -5.54 -3.44 18.53
CA VAL A 34 -4.70 -4.63 18.46
C VAL A 34 -5.53 -5.85 18.81
N THR A 35 -5.56 -6.82 17.90
CA THR A 35 -6.23 -8.12 18.07
C THR A 35 -5.19 -9.25 18.02
N ARG A 36 -5.57 -10.46 18.45
CA ARG A 36 -4.73 -11.65 18.32
C ARG A 36 -5.54 -12.82 17.75
N ASN A 37 -4.94 -13.58 16.84
CA ASN A 37 -5.44 -14.87 16.37
C ASN A 37 -4.25 -15.83 16.11
N ASP A 38 -4.55 -17.09 15.79
CA ASP A 38 -3.53 -18.12 15.56
C ASP A 38 -2.73 -17.90 14.26
N GLU A 39 -3.36 -17.28 13.25
CA GLU A 39 -2.76 -17.07 11.93
C GLU A 39 -1.69 -15.96 11.93
N LEU A 40 -1.94 -14.85 12.63
CA LEU A 40 -1.10 -13.63 12.57
C LEU A 40 -0.38 -13.33 13.88
N GLY A 41 -0.75 -14.00 14.97
CA GLY A 41 -0.39 -13.58 16.32
C GLY A 41 -1.05 -12.23 16.66
N GLY A 42 -0.36 -11.41 17.46
CA GLY A 42 -0.79 -10.03 17.71
C GLY A 42 -0.69 -9.18 16.43
N HIS A 43 -1.73 -8.42 16.09
CA HIS A 43 -1.76 -7.59 14.88
C HIS A 43 -2.67 -6.37 15.02
N ILE A 44 -2.35 -5.30 14.30
CA ILE A 44 -3.19 -4.10 14.21
C ILE A 44 -4.35 -4.35 13.25
N THR A 45 -5.57 -4.09 13.72
CA THR A 45 -6.80 -4.16 12.94
C THR A 45 -7.34 -2.76 12.66
N CYS A 46 -8.05 -2.62 11.54
CA CYS A 46 -8.67 -1.38 11.10
C CYS A 46 -10.14 -1.67 10.78
N PRO A 47 -11.10 -1.30 11.65
CA PRO A 47 -12.51 -1.64 11.50
C PRO A 47 -13.22 -0.81 10.41
N CYS A 48 -12.46 -0.10 9.57
CA CYS A 48 -13.00 0.81 8.59
C CYS A 48 -13.84 0.09 7.53
N THR A 49 -14.88 0.78 7.06
CA THR A 49 -15.67 0.34 5.90
C THR A 49 -15.53 1.39 4.80
N PRO A 50 -15.06 1.03 3.58
CA PRO A 50 -14.93 2.02 2.51
C PRO A 50 -16.26 2.65 2.14
N GLY A 51 -16.21 3.94 1.85
CA GLY A 51 -17.40 4.72 1.56
C GLY A 51 -18.20 5.10 2.80
N ARG A 52 -17.86 4.61 4.00
CA ARG A 52 -18.46 5.06 5.27
C ARG A 52 -17.46 5.97 5.99
N GLY A 53 -17.91 7.15 6.41
CA GLY A 53 -17.04 8.14 7.07
C GLY A 53 -16.17 8.96 6.10
N THR A 54 -15.00 9.39 6.57
CA THR A 54 -14.05 10.23 5.83
C THR A 54 -12.76 9.46 5.56
N PRO A 55 -12.26 9.43 4.31
CA PRO A 55 -10.99 8.79 4.01
C PRO A 55 -9.83 9.63 4.53
N ARG A 56 -8.80 8.98 5.09
CA ARG A 56 -7.54 9.65 5.47
C ARG A 56 -6.45 9.33 4.46
N PHE A 57 -6.25 10.24 3.50
CA PHE A 57 -5.20 10.10 2.50
C PHE A 57 -3.82 10.14 3.17
N GLY A 58 -2.93 9.23 2.76
CA GLY A 58 -1.63 9.01 3.41
C GLY A 58 -1.66 7.91 4.47
N GLU A 59 -2.83 7.55 4.98
CA GLU A 59 -3.01 6.44 5.92
C GLU A 59 -3.52 5.18 5.19
N GLN A 60 -2.78 4.09 5.33
CA GLN A 60 -3.18 2.79 4.80
C GLN A 60 -4.00 2.01 5.83
N CYS A 61 -5.13 1.46 5.42
CA CYS A 61 -5.85 0.46 6.20
C CYS A 61 -4.99 -0.81 6.29
N SER A 62 -4.56 -1.17 7.49
CA SER A 62 -3.69 -2.34 7.75
C SER A 62 -4.28 -3.65 7.23
N ASP A 63 -5.56 -3.91 7.50
CA ASP A 63 -6.25 -5.11 7.02
C ASP A 63 -6.28 -5.19 5.50
N ARG A 64 -6.61 -4.08 4.82
CA ARG A 64 -6.67 -4.03 3.36
C ARG A 64 -5.30 -4.11 2.72
N GLN A 65 -4.32 -3.43 3.29
CA GLN A 65 -2.94 -3.48 2.81
C GLN A 65 -2.46 -4.93 2.80
N ARG A 66 -2.60 -5.64 3.92
CA ARG A 66 -2.20 -7.05 4.05
C ARG A 66 -2.98 -7.95 3.09
N GLN A 67 -4.29 -7.75 2.98
CA GLN A 67 -5.13 -8.52 2.05
C GLN A 67 -4.69 -8.33 0.59
N LEU A 68 -4.47 -7.08 0.16
CA LEU A 68 -4.11 -6.77 -1.22
C LEU A 68 -2.72 -7.29 -1.58
N MET A 69 -1.79 -7.26 -0.62
CA MET A 69 -0.47 -7.88 -0.74
C MET A 69 -0.58 -9.40 -0.92
N VAL A 70 -1.20 -10.13 0.01
CA VAL A 70 -1.28 -11.59 -0.07
C VAL A 70 -2.04 -12.07 -1.30
N GLN A 71 -3.11 -11.35 -1.69
CA GLN A 71 -3.96 -11.74 -2.81
C GLN A 71 -3.46 -11.25 -4.18
N ARG A 72 -2.28 -10.60 -4.24
CA ARG A 72 -1.74 -9.99 -5.47
C ARG A 72 -2.77 -9.11 -6.19
N ARG A 73 -3.33 -8.14 -5.45
CA ARG A 73 -4.34 -7.21 -5.96
C ARG A 73 -3.80 -5.79 -5.99
N CYS A 74 -4.27 -5.02 -6.95
CA CYS A 74 -3.86 -3.64 -7.14
C CYS A 74 -4.22 -2.78 -5.94
N GLY A 75 -3.23 -2.12 -5.32
CA GLY A 75 -3.40 -1.19 -4.20
C GLY A 75 -4.40 -0.06 -4.47
N LEU A 76 -4.50 0.38 -5.73
CA LEU A 76 -5.40 1.44 -6.15
C LEU A 76 -6.81 0.92 -6.47
N CYS A 77 -6.95 0.06 -7.50
CA CYS A 77 -8.26 -0.33 -8.02
C CYS A 77 -8.82 -1.61 -7.40
N THR A 78 -8.06 -2.30 -6.54
CA THR A 78 -8.39 -3.58 -5.88
C THR A 78 -8.59 -4.78 -6.81
N GLN A 79 -8.49 -4.63 -8.13
CA GLN A 79 -8.60 -5.77 -9.03
C GLN A 79 -7.37 -6.67 -8.92
N ALA A 80 -7.55 -7.97 -9.17
CA ALA A 80 -6.45 -8.92 -9.24
C ALA A 80 -5.44 -8.49 -10.32
N ILE A 81 -4.16 -8.77 -10.08
CA ILE A 81 -3.11 -8.64 -11.08
C ILE A 81 -2.73 -10.06 -11.49
N GLU A 82 -2.82 -10.37 -12.79
CA GLU A 82 -2.50 -11.70 -13.28
C GLU A 82 -1.08 -12.14 -12.84
N PRO A 83 -0.86 -13.44 -12.56
CA PRO A 83 0.42 -13.93 -12.07
C PRO A 83 1.62 -13.57 -12.96
N THR A 84 1.41 -13.53 -14.28
CA THR A 84 2.44 -13.21 -15.28
C THR A 84 2.48 -11.73 -15.68
N ALA A 85 1.51 -10.92 -15.24
CA ALA A 85 1.47 -9.50 -15.55
C ALA A 85 2.55 -8.74 -14.78
N GLN A 86 3.06 -7.67 -15.41
CA GLN A 86 3.97 -6.74 -14.78
C GLN A 86 3.27 -6.01 -13.61
N LEU A 87 3.96 -5.97 -12.47
CA LEU A 87 3.64 -5.20 -11.28
C LEU A 87 4.42 -3.90 -11.30
N VAL A 88 3.79 -2.85 -10.77
CA VAL A 88 4.46 -1.59 -10.52
C VAL A 88 4.39 -1.28 -9.03
N PHE A 89 5.54 -1.07 -8.41
CA PHE A 89 5.65 -0.48 -7.08
C PHE A 89 6.15 0.95 -7.21
N ILE A 90 5.62 1.86 -6.40
CA ILE A 90 6.02 3.27 -6.36
C ILE A 90 6.66 3.52 -4.99
N GLY A 91 7.83 4.14 -4.97
CA GLY A 91 8.53 4.49 -3.73
C GLY A 91 9.70 5.42 -3.97
N GLU A 92 10.50 5.62 -2.93
CA GLU A 92 11.76 6.37 -3.02
C GLU A 92 12.80 5.61 -3.85
N SER A 93 13.79 6.34 -4.34
CA SER A 93 14.93 5.75 -5.06
C SER A 93 15.63 4.66 -4.27
N ASP A 94 16.00 3.58 -4.94
CA ASP A 94 16.69 2.42 -4.36
C ASP A 94 15.97 1.75 -3.17
N ALA A 95 14.65 1.96 -3.04
CA ALA A 95 13.87 1.33 -2.00
C ALA A 95 14.03 -0.21 -2.03
N ARG A 96 14.53 -0.77 -0.92
CA ARG A 96 14.74 -2.22 -0.76
C ARG A 96 13.43 -2.99 -0.70
N TYR A 97 12.38 -2.38 -0.16
CA TYR A 97 11.05 -2.94 -0.02
C TYR A 97 9.99 -1.86 -0.17
N TYR A 98 8.74 -2.28 -0.36
CA TYR A 98 7.59 -1.40 -0.53
C TYR A 98 6.50 -1.74 0.46
N LEU A 99 6.00 -0.71 1.14
CA LEU A 99 4.86 -0.83 2.07
C LEU A 99 3.52 -0.86 1.32
N GLY A 100 3.42 -0.13 0.20
CA GLY A 100 2.21 -0.09 -0.62
C GLY A 100 2.03 -1.36 -1.45
N PRO A 101 0.79 -1.90 -1.59
CA PRO A 101 0.53 -3.03 -2.48
C PRO A 101 0.93 -2.74 -3.94
N PRO A 102 1.22 -3.77 -4.75
CA PRO A 102 1.55 -3.57 -6.16
C PRO A 102 0.39 -2.89 -6.90
N LEU A 103 0.69 -2.27 -8.03
CA LEU A 103 -0.27 -1.62 -8.91
C LEU A 103 -0.22 -2.20 -10.31
N HIS A 104 -1.34 -2.15 -11.04
CA HIS A 104 -1.31 -2.25 -12.50
C HIS A 104 -0.56 -1.05 -13.09
N PRO A 105 0.13 -1.17 -14.23
CA PRO A 105 0.81 -0.05 -14.88
C PRO A 105 -0.09 1.18 -15.09
N LEU A 106 -1.32 1.00 -15.61
CA LEU A 106 -2.27 2.11 -15.78
C LEU A 106 -2.70 2.75 -14.46
N CYS A 107 -2.78 1.97 -13.38
CA CYS A 107 -3.13 2.48 -12.06
C CYS A 107 -1.99 3.28 -11.44
N ALA A 108 -0.74 2.80 -11.57
CA ALA A 108 0.45 3.51 -11.13
C ALA A 108 0.63 4.83 -11.90
N ALA A 109 0.48 4.81 -13.23
CA ALA A 109 0.56 6.01 -14.05
C ALA A 109 -0.49 7.06 -13.63
N TYR A 110 -1.74 6.62 -13.38
CA TYR A 110 -2.77 7.51 -12.82
C TYR A 110 -2.37 8.07 -11.45
N ALA A 111 -1.90 7.23 -10.52
CA ALA A 111 -1.49 7.68 -9.21
C ALA A 111 -0.37 8.74 -9.27
N LEU A 112 0.66 8.53 -10.09
CA LEU A 112 1.76 9.48 -10.28
C LEU A 112 1.30 10.82 -10.86
N GLN A 113 0.27 10.82 -11.71
CA GLN A 113 -0.25 12.04 -12.34
C GLN A 113 -1.18 12.85 -11.42
N VAL A 114 -1.91 12.21 -10.49
CA VAL A 114 -2.97 12.87 -9.71
C VAL A 114 -2.66 13.01 -8.22
N CYS A 115 -1.71 12.24 -7.68
CA CYS A 115 -1.38 12.29 -6.27
C CYS A 115 -0.47 13.50 -5.99
N PRO A 116 -0.90 14.50 -5.19
CA PRO A 116 -0.10 15.68 -4.94
C PRO A 116 1.19 15.37 -4.18
N VAL A 117 1.18 14.34 -3.31
CA VAL A 117 2.38 13.91 -2.58
C VAL A 117 3.41 13.34 -3.56
N LEU A 118 3.02 12.38 -4.41
CA LEU A 118 3.93 11.80 -5.40
C LEU A 118 4.43 12.86 -6.41
N HIS A 119 3.58 13.83 -6.75
CA HIS A 119 3.97 14.91 -7.64
C HIS A 119 5.00 15.86 -7.00
N ALA A 120 4.82 16.23 -5.72
CA ALA A 120 5.74 17.10 -5.00
C ALA A 120 7.14 16.48 -4.84
N GLU A 121 7.21 15.15 -4.80
CA GLU A 121 8.44 14.38 -4.66
C GLU A 121 9.25 14.29 -5.97
N GLY A 122 8.62 14.56 -7.11
CA GLY A 122 9.30 14.76 -8.39
C GLY A 122 10.23 13.62 -8.80
N GLU A 123 11.50 13.95 -9.05
CA GLU A 123 12.53 13.00 -9.51
C GLU A 123 12.99 12.01 -8.42
N ARG A 124 12.61 12.21 -7.15
CA ARG A 124 12.93 11.29 -6.05
C ARG A 124 12.06 10.03 -6.04
N ILE A 125 10.98 10.03 -6.82
CA ILE A 125 10.08 8.90 -6.94
C ILE A 125 10.56 7.98 -8.06
N GLU A 126 10.71 6.70 -7.71
CA GLU A 126 10.95 5.63 -8.64
C GLU A 126 9.74 4.72 -8.78
N VAL A 127 9.70 4.07 -9.94
CA VAL A 127 8.92 2.86 -10.14
C VAL A 127 9.83 1.65 -10.19
N ALA A 128 9.45 0.61 -9.46
CA ALA A 128 10.05 -0.71 -9.60
C ALA A 128 9.08 -1.62 -10.36
N LEU A 129 9.55 -2.13 -11.49
CA LEU A 129 8.82 -3.03 -12.38
C LEU A 129 9.29 -4.46 -12.14
N THR A 130 8.38 -5.37 -11.86
CA THR A 130 8.70 -6.80 -11.65
C THR A 130 7.50 -7.68 -12.00
N GLN A 131 7.68 -9.00 -12.09
CA GLN A 131 6.58 -9.96 -12.22
C GLN A 131 6.23 -10.62 -10.88
N SER A 132 7.16 -10.66 -9.93
CA SER A 132 6.98 -11.35 -8.64
C SER A 132 7.63 -10.58 -7.50
N TYR A 133 7.26 -10.94 -6.28
CA TYR A 133 7.82 -10.36 -5.07
C TYR A 133 7.69 -11.36 -3.93
N ALA A 134 8.65 -11.32 -3.02
CA ALA A 134 8.54 -11.97 -1.72
C ALA A 134 7.84 -11.04 -0.72
N LEU A 135 7.18 -11.62 0.27
CA LEU A 135 6.61 -10.90 1.41
C LEU A 135 7.51 -11.03 2.64
N ALA A 136 7.48 -10.01 3.47
CA ALA A 136 7.94 -10.03 4.85
C ALA A 136 6.92 -9.33 5.74
N GLU A 137 7.06 -9.47 7.04
CA GLU A 137 6.19 -8.86 8.03
C GLU A 137 6.85 -7.65 8.68
N ASP A 138 6.20 -6.50 8.64
CA ASP A 138 6.57 -5.34 9.45
C ASP A 138 5.86 -5.42 10.80
N ARG A 139 6.63 -5.74 11.85
CA ARG A 139 6.07 -5.90 13.19
C ARG A 139 6.63 -4.85 14.15
N ILE A 140 5.75 -4.33 14.99
CA ILE A 140 6.07 -3.46 16.12
C ILE A 140 6.65 -4.32 17.24
N THR A 141 7.90 -4.07 17.60
CA THR A 141 8.65 -4.84 18.60
C THR A 141 8.81 -4.11 19.92
N ALA A 142 8.66 -2.78 19.93
CA ALA A 142 8.72 -1.99 21.14
C ALA A 142 8.05 -0.62 20.95
N VAL A 143 7.78 0.04 22.07
CA VAL A 143 7.41 1.47 22.13
C VAL A 143 8.51 2.17 22.93
N SER A 144 9.09 3.24 22.40
CA SER A 144 10.07 4.05 23.14
C SER A 144 9.39 4.92 24.19
N ALA A 145 10.18 5.51 25.08
CA ALA A 145 9.68 6.32 26.19
C ALA A 145 8.88 7.56 25.75
N ASP A 146 9.16 8.07 24.54
CA ASP A 146 8.44 9.18 23.90
C ASP A 146 7.20 8.74 23.11
N GLY A 147 6.85 7.45 23.15
CA GLY A 147 5.70 6.88 22.45
C GLY A 147 5.96 6.49 21.00
N ALA A 148 7.19 6.62 20.48
CA ALA A 148 7.47 6.18 19.11
C ALA A 148 7.49 4.64 19.00
N LEU A 149 6.91 4.12 17.91
CA LEU A 149 6.85 2.69 17.64
C LEU A 149 8.15 2.23 16.96
N ARG A 150 8.81 1.23 17.55
CA ARG A 150 9.96 0.56 16.95
C ARG A 150 9.50 -0.67 16.20
N ARG A 151 10.03 -0.85 15.00
CA ARG A 151 9.62 -1.88 14.05
C ARG A 151 10.80 -2.73 13.61
N SER A 152 10.51 -3.95 13.21
CA SER A 152 11.48 -4.86 12.61
C SER A 152 10.81 -5.73 11.56
N ALA A 153 11.55 -6.03 10.50
CA ALA A 153 11.10 -6.93 9.45
C ALA A 153 11.36 -8.39 9.86
N PHE A 154 10.36 -9.25 9.72
CA PHE A 154 10.44 -10.69 9.95
C PHE A 154 10.11 -11.45 8.67
N PRO A 155 10.63 -12.69 8.47
CA PRO A 155 10.14 -13.56 7.41
C PRO A 155 8.61 -13.69 7.44
N PHE A 156 7.99 -13.81 6.27
CA PHE A 156 6.54 -13.99 6.18
C PHE A 156 6.10 -15.32 6.83
N GLY A 157 5.18 -15.27 7.78
CA GLY A 157 4.70 -16.42 8.55
C GLY A 157 5.66 -16.89 9.66
N ASP A 158 6.54 -16.02 10.15
CA ASP A 158 7.45 -16.36 11.26
C ASP A 158 6.68 -16.57 12.58
N LEU A 159 6.53 -17.85 12.96
CA LEU A 159 5.83 -18.25 14.18
C LEU A 159 6.47 -17.69 15.46
N GLY A 160 7.79 -17.49 15.50
CA GLY A 160 8.45 -16.86 16.64
C GLY A 160 8.03 -15.40 16.78
N ALA A 161 7.94 -14.69 15.66
CA ALA A 161 7.51 -13.30 15.61
C ALA A 161 6.04 -13.11 16.05
N HIS A 162 5.18 -14.10 15.81
CA HIS A 162 3.76 -14.08 16.23
C HIS A 162 3.58 -13.94 17.76
N HIS A 163 4.57 -14.43 18.53
CA HIS A 163 4.55 -14.38 19.98
C HIS A 163 5.22 -13.14 20.56
N LEU A 164 6.10 -12.48 19.80
CA LEU A 164 6.99 -11.43 20.30
C LEU A 164 6.63 -10.02 19.83
N ALA A 165 5.88 -9.87 18.74
CA ALA A 165 5.68 -8.58 18.10
C ALA A 165 4.29 -8.45 17.44
N VAL A 166 3.82 -7.21 17.29
CA VAL A 166 2.50 -6.90 16.73
C VAL A 166 2.62 -6.59 15.24
N LEU A 167 1.99 -7.38 14.37
CA LEU A 167 1.97 -7.16 12.94
C LEU A 167 1.21 -5.88 12.56
N GLU A 168 1.86 -4.97 11.84
CA GLU A 168 1.23 -3.76 11.30
C GLU A 168 0.93 -3.94 9.81
N PHE A 169 1.96 -4.19 9.00
CA PHE A 169 1.85 -4.31 7.55
C PHE A 169 2.68 -5.48 7.00
N TYR A 170 2.44 -5.83 5.74
CA TYR A 170 3.40 -6.62 4.98
C TYR A 170 4.31 -5.72 4.15
N LEU A 171 5.56 -6.14 3.97
CA LEU A 171 6.55 -5.52 3.12
C LEU A 171 6.71 -6.36 1.85
N ALA A 172 6.64 -5.73 0.68
CA ALA A 172 6.93 -6.39 -0.59
C ALA A 172 8.40 -6.18 -0.98
N PHE A 173 9.08 -7.26 -1.34
CA PHE A 173 10.44 -7.28 -1.88
C PHE A 173 10.37 -7.75 -3.34
N PRO A 174 10.31 -6.82 -4.32
CA PRO A 174 10.31 -7.15 -5.74
C PRO A 174 11.49 -8.03 -6.14
N ASP A 175 11.24 -9.06 -6.93
CA ASP A 175 12.29 -9.91 -7.48
C ASP A 175 12.93 -9.22 -8.69
N ALA A 176 14.24 -9.00 -8.63
CA ALA A 176 15.07 -8.40 -9.70
C ALA A 176 14.37 -7.23 -10.45
N PRO A 177 13.92 -6.17 -9.73
CA PRO A 177 13.11 -5.13 -10.36
C PRO A 177 13.93 -4.30 -11.36
N GLU A 178 13.33 -3.99 -12.50
CA GLU A 178 13.76 -2.87 -13.33
C GLU A 178 13.31 -1.57 -12.66
N ARG A 179 14.23 -0.61 -12.52
CA ARG A 179 13.98 0.65 -11.80
C ARG A 179 14.12 1.83 -12.75
N LEU A 180 13.13 2.73 -12.70
CA LEU A 180 13.08 3.95 -13.49
C LEU A 180 12.57 5.08 -12.61
N THR A 181 13.03 6.30 -12.83
CA THR A 181 12.38 7.47 -12.23
C THR A 181 10.95 7.58 -12.77
N ALA A 182 10.03 8.10 -11.95
CA ALA A 182 8.64 8.30 -12.36
C ALA A 182 8.50 9.14 -13.65
N PRO A 183 9.23 10.28 -13.83
CA PRO A 183 9.17 11.03 -15.08
C PRO A 183 9.62 10.23 -16.30
N THR A 184 10.73 9.50 -16.20
CA THR A 184 11.25 8.66 -17.30
C THR A 184 10.27 7.57 -17.67
N TRP A 185 9.73 6.86 -16.67
CA TRP A 185 8.77 5.79 -16.91
C TRP A 185 7.49 6.28 -17.59
N LEU A 186 6.93 7.40 -17.11
CA LEU A 186 5.75 8.04 -17.69
C LEU A 186 5.99 8.48 -19.14
N ALA A 187 7.15 9.04 -19.44
CA ALA A 187 7.52 9.47 -20.80
C ALA A 187 7.63 8.29 -21.77
N GLN A 188 8.13 7.14 -21.30
CA GLN A 188 8.32 5.95 -22.12
C GLN A 188 7.03 5.21 -22.45
N HIS A 189 6.03 5.27 -21.56
CA HIS A 189 4.87 4.39 -21.67
C HIS A 189 3.68 5.00 -22.44
N ASP A 190 3.77 6.22 -22.99
CA ASP A 190 2.67 7.01 -23.60
C ASP A 190 1.29 6.68 -23.03
N LEU A 191 1.22 6.51 -21.69
CA LEU A 191 -0.01 6.20 -20.97
C LEU A 191 -0.78 7.50 -20.82
N LYS A 192 -1.22 8.04 -21.96
CA LYS A 192 -2.19 9.12 -22.02
C LYS A 192 -3.46 8.57 -21.40
N LEU A 193 -3.64 8.91 -20.13
CA LEU A 193 -4.92 8.77 -19.47
C LEU A 193 -5.85 9.69 -20.24
N LEU A 194 -6.65 9.11 -21.13
CA LEU A 194 -7.67 9.84 -21.87
C LEU A 194 -8.45 10.70 -20.85
N PRO A 195 -8.65 12.00 -21.15
CA PRO A 195 -9.30 12.96 -20.26
C PRO A 195 -10.68 12.46 -19.81
#